data_AF-A0A2Z5J601-F1
#
_entry.id   AF-A0A2Z5J601-F1
#
_cell.length_a   1.000
_cell.length_b   1.000
_cell.length_c   1.000
_cell.angle_alpha   90.00
_cell.angle_beta   90.00
_cell.angle_gamma   90.00
#
_symmetry.space_group_name_H-M   'P 1'
#
loop_
_entity.id
_entity.type
_entity.pdbx_description
1 polymer ?
#
loop_
_entity_poly.entity_id
_entity_poly.type
_entity_poly.pdbx_seq_one_letter_code
_entity_poly.pdbx_strand_id
1 'polypeptide(L)'
;MLALLTLSGCGGIDGKIANYDSVAVWPNANPIGSQPEQQLTTLTPITVDCYEPGKTDASGYGYGATYKISYDGGSGYIDASTSIMSDDGEVTPEMVSEC
;
A
#
# COMPACT_ATOMS: atom_id res chain seq x y z
N MET A 1 15.20 -31.36 -13.66
CA MET A 1 14.06 -30.42 -13.70
C MET A 1 14.20 -29.53 -12.47
N LEU A 2 14.86 -28.39 -12.60
CA LEU A 2 15.02 -27.43 -11.51
C LEU A 2 13.67 -26.73 -11.33
N ALA A 3 12.98 -27.00 -10.23
CA ALA A 3 11.81 -26.23 -9.83
C ALA A 3 12.32 -24.87 -9.31
N LEU A 4 12.27 -23.85 -10.17
CA LEU A 4 12.32 -22.46 -9.69
C LEU A 4 11.05 -22.23 -8.87
N LEU A 5 11.21 -22.17 -7.55
CA LEU A 5 10.27 -21.49 -6.67
C LEU A 5 10.22 -20.04 -7.13
N THR A 6 9.22 -19.69 -7.92
CA THR A 6 8.83 -18.30 -8.14
C THR A 6 8.31 -17.79 -6.79
N LEU A 7 9.21 -17.27 -5.96
CA LEU A 7 8.80 -16.26 -4.98
C LEU A 7 8.03 -15.23 -5.81
N SER A 8 6.77 -15.01 -5.46
CA SER A 8 5.95 -13.89 -5.92
C SER A 8 6.58 -12.58 -5.43
N GLY A 9 7.78 -12.25 -5.93
CA GLY A 9 8.29 -10.90 -6.00
C GLY A 9 7.59 -10.26 -7.19
N CYS A 10 6.31 -9.91 -7.01
CA CYS A 10 5.63 -9.00 -7.90
C CYS A 10 6.45 -7.70 -7.88
N GLY A 11 6.80 -7.17 -9.05
CA GLY A 11 7.67 -5.99 -9.20
C GLY A 11 7.01 -4.72 -8.65
N GLY A 12 6.91 -4.64 -7.33
CA GLY A 12 6.45 -3.46 -6.62
C GLY A 12 7.39 -2.28 -6.83
N ILE A 13 6.88 -1.09 -6.53
CA ILE A 13 7.64 0.15 -6.68
C ILE A 13 8.21 0.54 -5.34
N ASP A 14 9.54 0.61 -5.27
CA ASP A 14 10.23 1.13 -4.10
C ASP A 14 10.00 2.63 -3.98
N GLY A 15 9.72 3.07 -2.76
CA GLY A 15 9.45 4.47 -2.48
C GLY A 15 9.59 4.81 -1.00
N LYS A 16 9.25 6.06 -0.68
CA LYS A 16 9.24 6.57 0.68
C LYS A 16 8.00 7.38 0.91
N ILE A 17 7.43 7.26 2.11
CA ILE A 17 6.32 8.11 2.53
C ILE A 17 6.79 9.57 2.53
N ALA A 18 6.13 10.40 1.74
CA ALA A 18 6.45 11.82 1.61
C ALA A 18 5.41 12.65 2.35
N ASN A 19 5.87 13.62 3.14
CA ASN A 19 5.05 14.70 3.71
C ASN A 19 3.84 14.26 4.57
N TYR A 20 4.04 13.34 5.51
CA TYR A 20 3.07 12.96 6.55
C TYR A 20 3.72 12.85 7.94
N ASP A 21 3.10 13.43 8.97
CA ASP A 21 3.57 13.26 10.36
C ASP A 21 3.56 11.77 10.76
N SER A 22 2.49 11.06 10.42
CA SER A 22 2.43 9.60 10.45
C SER A 22 1.38 9.06 9.48
N VAL A 23 1.56 7.80 9.07
CA VAL A 23 0.64 7.03 8.23
C VAL A 23 0.30 5.75 8.95
N ALA A 24 -1.00 5.49 9.15
CA ALA A 24 -1.48 4.26 9.74
C ALA A 24 -1.42 3.12 8.72
N VAL A 25 -0.85 1.99 9.12
CA VAL A 25 -0.86 0.74 8.35
C VAL A 25 -1.99 -0.14 8.85
N TRP A 26 -2.81 -0.58 7.92
CA TRP A 26 -4.00 -1.40 8.18
C TRP A 26 -3.77 -2.86 7.79
N PRO A 27 -4.42 -3.81 8.49
CA PRO A 27 -4.29 -5.24 8.19
C PRO A 27 -4.95 -5.64 6.86
N ASN A 28 -5.85 -4.79 6.33
CA ASN A 28 -6.65 -5.04 5.13
C ASN A 28 -7.02 -3.72 4.46
N ALA A 29 -7.42 -3.77 3.19
CA ALA A 29 -7.84 -2.60 2.43
C ALA A 29 -9.14 -1.95 2.95
N ASN A 30 -9.99 -2.71 3.64
CA ASN A 30 -11.21 -2.21 4.27
C ASN A 30 -11.01 -2.00 5.79
N PRO A 31 -10.54 -0.81 6.23
CA PRO A 31 -10.19 -0.58 7.62
C PRO A 31 -11.39 -0.59 8.59
N ILE A 32 -12.63 -0.69 8.09
CA ILE A 32 -13.85 -0.64 8.92
C ILE A 32 -13.83 -1.79 9.94
N GLY A 33 -13.89 -1.42 11.23
CA GLY A 33 -13.87 -2.38 12.33
C GLY A 33 -12.48 -2.96 12.66
N SER A 34 -11.44 -2.50 11.98
CA SER A 34 -10.05 -2.91 12.23
C SER A 34 -9.31 -1.85 13.07
N GLN A 35 -8.23 -2.27 13.73
CA GLN A 35 -7.25 -1.33 14.32
C GLN A 35 -6.00 -1.28 13.43
N PRO A 36 -5.29 -0.14 13.37
CA PRO A 36 -3.99 -0.08 12.71
C PRO A 36 -2.99 -1.05 13.36
N GLU A 37 -2.18 -1.71 12.54
CA GLU A 37 -1.11 -2.61 13.00
C GLU A 37 0.16 -1.82 13.36
N GLN A 38 0.42 -0.73 12.64
CA GLN A 38 1.65 0.06 12.76
C GLN A 38 1.36 1.53 12.40
N GLN A 39 2.25 2.42 12.81
CA GLN A 39 2.39 3.75 12.23
C GLN A 39 3.77 3.91 11.59
N LEU A 40 3.80 4.38 10.34
CA LEU A 40 5.01 4.74 9.61
C LEU A 40 5.15 6.27 9.60
N THR A 41 6.37 6.76 9.47
CA THR A 41 6.67 8.20 9.49
C THR A 41 7.13 8.68 8.11
N THR A 42 7.22 9.98 7.91
CA THR A 42 7.88 10.55 6.72
C THR A 42 9.28 9.95 6.53
N LEU A 43 9.63 9.72 5.26
CA LEU A 43 10.86 9.07 4.78
C LEU A 43 11.00 7.59 5.11
N THR A 44 10.03 6.96 5.77
CA THR A 44 10.04 5.51 5.97
C THR A 44 10.06 4.82 4.60
N PRO A 45 11.09 3.99 4.32
CA PRO A 45 11.16 3.22 3.08
C PRO A 45 10.07 2.16 3.05
N ILE A 46 9.42 2.03 1.90
CA ILE A 46 8.38 1.05 1.64
C ILE A 46 8.53 0.53 0.20
N THR A 47 7.95 -0.63 -0.07
CA THR A 47 7.71 -1.13 -1.43
C THR A 47 6.20 -1.18 -1.63
N VAL A 48 5.70 -0.58 -2.69
CA VAL A 48 4.28 -0.63 -3.07
C VAL A 48 4.05 -1.87 -3.91
N ASP A 49 3.33 -2.85 -3.37
CA ASP A 49 3.14 -4.17 -3.97
C ASP A 49 2.01 -4.17 -5.03
N CYS A 50 0.87 -3.58 -4.69
CA CYS A 50 -0.29 -3.46 -5.58
C CYS A 50 -1.26 -2.37 -5.10
N TYR A 51 -2.19 -1.98 -5.96
CA TYR A 51 -3.26 -1.03 -5.68
C TYR A 51 -4.60 -1.73 -5.55
N GLU A 52 -5.36 -1.46 -4.48
CA GLU A 52 -6.75 -1.92 -4.35
C GLU A 52 -7.70 -0.73 -4.50
N PRO A 53 -8.57 -0.72 -5.53
CA PRO A 53 -9.57 0.33 -5.68
C PRO A 53 -10.57 0.30 -4.53
N GLY A 54 -11.00 1.48 -4.09
CA GLY A 54 -12.04 1.62 -3.09
C GLY A 54 -13.36 1.04 -3.57
N LYS A 55 -14.18 0.57 -2.63
CA LYS A 55 -15.50 0.00 -2.93
C LYS A 55 -16.58 0.77 -2.18
N THR A 56 -17.69 1.02 -2.87
CA THR A 56 -18.88 1.64 -2.31
C THR A 56 -20.07 0.73 -2.53
N ASP A 57 -20.88 0.52 -1.49
CA ASP A 57 -22.11 -0.25 -1.56
C ASP A 57 -23.27 0.55 -2.19
N ALA A 58 -24.41 -0.11 -2.40
CA ALA A 58 -25.59 0.52 -2.96
C ALA A 58 -26.19 1.64 -2.09
N SER A 59 -25.78 1.74 -0.82
CA SER A 59 -26.22 2.75 0.14
C SER A 59 -25.27 3.94 0.23
N GLY A 60 -24.18 3.93 -0.54
CA GLY A 60 -23.16 4.99 -0.55
C GLY A 60 -22.09 4.84 0.53
N TYR A 61 -22.05 3.73 1.26
CA TYR A 61 -21.04 3.47 2.29
C TYR A 61 -19.93 2.59 1.71
N GLY A 62 -18.69 2.88 2.07
CA GLY A 62 -17.55 2.24 1.45
C GLY A 62 -16.23 2.55 2.12
N TYR A 63 -15.17 2.02 1.54
CA TYR A 63 -13.79 2.32 1.90
C TYR A 63 -13.06 2.93 0.69
N GLY A 64 -12.09 3.81 0.98
CA GLY A 64 -11.26 4.46 -0.02
C GLY A 64 -10.29 3.48 -0.70
N ALA A 65 -9.64 3.93 -1.76
CA ALA A 65 -8.60 3.14 -2.39
C ALA A 65 -7.35 3.05 -1.50
N THR A 66 -6.62 1.95 -1.60
CA THR A 66 -5.43 1.69 -0.78
C THR A 66 -4.30 1.14 -1.61
N TYR A 67 -3.08 1.32 -1.11
CA TYR A 67 -1.91 0.58 -1.57
C TYR A 67 -1.60 -0.52 -0.58
N LYS A 68 -1.35 -1.73 -1.08
CA LYS A 68 -0.65 -2.75 -0.31
C LYS A 68 0.84 -2.44 -0.34
N ILE A 69 1.46 -2.40 0.83
CA ILE A 69 2.86 -2.06 1.00
C ILE A 69 3.59 -3.11 1.83
N SER A 70 4.88 -3.23 1.56
CA SER A 70 5.85 -3.95 2.39
C SER A 70 6.86 -2.96 2.96
N TYR A 71 7.28 -3.15 4.21
CA TYR A 71 8.20 -2.25 4.92
C TYR A 71 8.99 -3.02 5.98
N ASP A 72 10.01 -2.38 6.56
CA ASP A 72 10.76 -2.98 7.67
C ASP A 72 9.86 -3.12 8.91
N GLY A 73 9.40 -4.34 9.18
CA GLY A 73 8.44 -4.65 10.23
C GLY A 73 7.19 -5.39 9.76
N GLY A 74 6.93 -5.49 8.45
CA GLY A 74 5.84 -6.30 7.92
C GLY A 74 5.28 -5.80 6.59
N SER A 75 4.01 -6.10 6.37
CA SER A 75 3.24 -5.66 5.20
C SER A 75 1.84 -5.28 5.64
N GLY A 76 1.23 -4.32 4.96
CA GLY A 76 -0.16 -3.93 5.24
C GLY A 76 -0.68 -2.97 4.19
N TYR A 77 -1.71 -2.22 4.53
CA TYR A 77 -2.39 -1.31 3.61
C TYR A 77 -2.33 0.12 4.11
N ILE A 78 -2.06 1.06 3.20
CA ILE A 78 -2.13 2.49 3.48
C ILE A 78 -3.09 3.16 2.50
N ASP A 79 -3.65 4.30 2.88
CA ASP A 79 -4.56 5.05 2.03
C ASP A 79 -3.84 5.48 0.74
N ALA A 80 -4.48 5.32 -0.42
CA ALA A 80 -3.89 5.66 -1.72
C ALA A 80 -3.68 7.18 -1.92
N SER A 81 -4.26 8.03 -1.07
CA SER A 81 -3.95 9.47 -0.99
C SER A 81 -2.63 9.77 -0.28
N THR A 82 -2.00 8.77 0.35
CA THR A 82 -0.67 8.91 0.93
C THR A 82 0.33 9.19 -0.18
N SER A 83 1.06 10.31 -0.07
CA SER A 83 2.11 10.64 -1.02
C SER A 83 3.30 9.71 -0.80
N ILE A 84 3.69 9.01 -1.87
CA ILE A 84 4.80 8.06 -1.89
C ILE A 84 5.73 8.50 -3.00
N MET A 85 6.97 8.84 -2.66
CA MET A 85 7.98 9.25 -3.63
C MET A 85 8.88 8.08 -4.00
N SER A 86 8.84 7.71 -5.28
CA SER A 86 9.76 6.76 -5.93
C SER A 86 10.83 7.50 -6.74
N ASP A 87 11.77 6.77 -7.32
CA ASP A 87 12.80 7.32 -8.21
C ASP A 87 12.20 7.90 -9.52
N ASP A 88 11.05 7.38 -9.96
CA ASP A 88 10.33 7.84 -11.16
C ASP A 88 9.31 8.95 -10.87
N GLY A 89 9.24 9.41 -9.61
CA GLY A 89 8.30 10.43 -9.14
C GLY A 89 7.27 9.89 -8.14
N GLU A 90 6.19 10.64 -7.95
CA GLU A 90 5.12 10.25 -7.03
C GLU A 90 4.39 9.00 -7.57
N VAL A 91 4.21 8.00 -6.71
CA VAL A 91 3.53 6.76 -7.05
C VAL A 91 2.04 7.04 -7.25
N THR A 92 1.54 6.63 -8.43
CA THR A 92 0.12 6.70 -8.77
C THR A 92 -0.45 5.30 -9.02
N PRO A 93 -1.77 5.11 -8.92
CA PRO A 93 -2.38 3.78 -9.09
C PRO A 93 -2.06 3.12 -10.43
N GLU A 94 -1.83 3.90 -11.49
CA GLU A 94 -1.51 3.40 -12.84
C GLU A 94 -0.11 2.79 -12.95
N MET A 95 0.77 3.08 -11.98
CA MET A 95 2.16 2.59 -11.98
C MET A 95 2.28 1.19 -11.38
N VAL A 96 1.27 0.71 -10.66
CA VAL A 96 1.27 -0.59 -9.99
C VAL A 96 0.09 -1.45 -10.46
N SER A 97 0.24 -2.76 -10.39
CA SER A 97 -0.87 -3.68 -10.73
C SER A 97 -1.98 -3.60 -9.69
N GLU A 98 -3.21 -3.90 -10.12
CA GLU A 98 -4.33 -4.11 -9.20
C GLU A 98 -4.09 -5.34 -8.31
N CYS A 99 -4.50 -5.27 -7.05
CA CYS A 99 -4.70 -6.42 -6.19
C CYS A 99 -6.01 -7.14 -6.58
#